data_AF-A0A420PMM9-F1
#
_entry.id   AF-A0A420PMM9-F1
#
_cell.length_a   1.000
_cell.length_b   1.000
_cell.length_c   1.000
_cell.angle_alpha   90.00
_cell.angle_beta   90.00
_cell.angle_gamma   90.00
#
_symmetry.space_group_name_H-M   'P 1'
#
loop_
_entity.id
_entity.type
_entity.pdbx_description
1 polymer ?
#
loop_
_entity_poly.entity_id
_entity_poly.type
_entity_poly.pdbx_seq_one_letter_code
_entity_poly.pdbx_strand_id
1 'polypeptide(L)'
;MTETEIAVVESPAEAIVIPSAEPVVADAPPAEPIEKSLNSNSNSNINTTSNNKNKNLAQNSSPLARLLKSPSAIDDFVEHLNRVIQTRRGTDTVLLFTTYAARLIGAILNILGRTTLRHSARKVVEMAFKLPPSTSVVLSTATAPPLATLALNLSKYIQGFTNMLGEWRTMNRMWGIIGTYLEAKDLILRLRGQKLDANGEKVPAPNRVNTAFMTVQIICNLVYNVGEGACWLTCKGATNLSPKTSAKLGIMAARSWCAWVALELVRLLVERARRTTSGDVATEEEWKNNWKAEVLGTLPWMPLSAHWSTEEGLMPELMVAAIATWPATNMMKSVWRQTA
;
A
#
# COMPACT_ATOMS: atom_id res chain seq x y z
N MET A 1 45.87 -46.46 -18.83
CA MET A 1 44.92 -47.19 -19.71
C MET A 1 43.60 -47.19 -18.96
N THR A 2 42.77 -46.18 -19.23
CA THR A 2 41.57 -46.24 -20.11
C THR A 2 40.41 -46.85 -19.32
N GLU A 3 39.26 -46.21 -19.10
CA GLU A 3 38.56 -45.15 -19.84
C GLU A 3 37.59 -44.40 -18.92
N THR A 4 37.48 -43.10 -19.18
CA THR A 4 36.41 -42.18 -18.79
C THR A 4 35.06 -42.60 -19.38
N GLU A 5 34.05 -42.79 -18.53
CA GLU A 5 32.65 -42.88 -18.96
C GLU A 5 31.95 -41.53 -18.71
N ILE A 6 31.36 -41.01 -19.78
CA ILE A 6 30.75 -39.69 -19.91
C ILE A 6 29.33 -39.76 -19.33
N ALA A 7 29.08 -39.12 -18.20
CA ALA A 7 27.72 -38.89 -17.71
C ALA A 7 27.08 -37.74 -18.49
N VAL A 8 26.08 -38.08 -19.30
CA VAL A 8 25.26 -37.18 -20.09
C VAL A 8 24.54 -36.19 -19.17
N VAL A 9 24.78 -34.91 -19.44
CA VAL A 9 24.04 -33.77 -18.90
C VAL A 9 22.65 -33.76 -19.53
N GLU A 10 21.61 -33.97 -18.73
CA GLU A 10 20.23 -33.69 -19.11
C GLU A 10 19.71 -32.56 -18.22
N SER A 11 19.36 -31.43 -18.84
CA SER A 11 18.80 -30.23 -18.22
C SER A 11 17.84 -29.59 -19.23
N PRO A 12 16.76 -28.91 -18.80
CA PRO A 12 15.87 -29.21 -17.69
C PRO A 12 14.43 -29.42 -18.20
N ALA A 13 13.63 -30.20 -17.48
CA ALA A 13 12.20 -30.28 -17.73
C ALA A 13 11.57 -28.89 -17.59
N GLU A 14 11.01 -28.45 -18.71
CA GLU A 14 10.18 -27.29 -18.93
C GLU A 14 9.34 -26.93 -17.69
N ALA A 15 9.69 -25.82 -17.05
CA ALA A 15 8.87 -25.23 -16.00
C ALA A 15 7.51 -24.89 -16.63
N ILE A 16 6.49 -25.66 -16.25
CA ILE A 16 5.10 -25.38 -16.56
C ILE A 16 4.83 -23.95 -16.11
N VAL A 17 4.74 -23.04 -17.07
CA VAL A 17 4.33 -21.66 -16.88
C VAL A 17 2.83 -21.70 -16.60
N ILE A 18 2.48 -21.94 -15.34
CA ILE A 18 1.15 -21.65 -14.83
C ILE A 18 1.02 -20.12 -14.96
N PRO A 19 0.04 -19.60 -15.73
CA PRO A 19 -0.22 -18.17 -15.75
C PRO A 19 -0.50 -17.77 -14.30
N SER A 20 0.34 -16.89 -13.76
CA SER A 20 0.23 -16.36 -12.41
C SER A 20 -1.09 -15.63 -12.27
N ALA A 21 -2.17 -16.38 -12.00
CA ALA A 21 -3.35 -15.87 -11.34
C ALA A 21 -2.92 -15.56 -9.91
N GLU A 22 -2.29 -14.39 -9.76
CA GLU A 22 -1.89 -13.85 -8.45
C GLU A 22 -3.15 -13.83 -7.57
N PRO A 23 -3.10 -14.40 -6.35
CA PRO A 23 -4.18 -14.19 -5.41
C PRO A 23 -4.31 -12.68 -5.21
N VAL A 24 -5.54 -12.17 -5.30
CA VAL A 24 -5.84 -10.76 -5.07
C VAL A 24 -5.50 -10.43 -3.60
N VAL A 25 -4.28 -9.95 -3.37
CA VAL A 25 -3.77 -9.55 -2.06
C VAL A 25 -4.37 -8.18 -1.74
N ALA A 26 -5.31 -8.13 -0.79
CA ALA A 26 -5.87 -6.87 -0.33
C ALA A 26 -4.85 -6.14 0.54
N ASP A 27 -4.43 -4.94 0.16
CA ASP A 27 -3.56 -4.12 1.01
C ASP A 27 -4.38 -3.35 2.03
N ALA A 28 -4.34 -3.77 3.29
CA ALA A 28 -4.84 -2.95 4.40
C ALA A 28 -3.80 -1.88 4.81
N PRO A 29 -4.23 -0.69 5.26
CA PRO A 29 -3.40 0.22 6.05
C PRO A 29 -2.98 -0.49 7.36
N PRO A 30 -1.86 -0.08 7.97
CA PRO A 30 -1.42 -0.55 9.27
C PRO A 30 -2.56 -0.45 10.30
N ALA A 31 -2.89 -1.58 10.93
CA ALA A 31 -3.90 -1.64 11.98
C ALA A 31 -3.33 -1.05 13.28
N GLU A 32 -3.74 0.16 13.63
CA GLU A 32 -3.80 0.73 14.98
C GLU A 32 -4.50 2.10 14.92
N PRO A 33 -5.29 2.49 15.95
CA PRO A 33 -5.92 3.80 15.98
C PRO A 33 -4.84 4.88 15.98
N ILE A 34 -5.10 5.98 15.28
CA ILE A 34 -4.28 7.19 15.35
C ILE A 34 -4.16 7.55 16.84
N GLU A 35 -3.00 7.31 17.44
CA GLU A 35 -2.72 7.79 18.78
C GLU A 35 -2.96 9.30 18.77
N LYS A 36 -3.93 9.74 19.60
CA LYS A 36 -4.20 11.14 19.85
C LYS A 36 -2.89 11.77 20.33
N SER A 37 -2.39 12.73 19.58
CA SER A 37 -1.22 13.52 19.91
C SER A 37 -1.42 14.29 21.21
N LEU A 38 -1.05 13.68 22.33
CA LEU A 38 -0.80 14.36 23.58
C LEU A 38 0.71 14.38 23.78
N ASN A 39 1.35 15.47 23.34
CA ASN A 39 2.53 16.08 23.96
C ASN A 39 3.05 17.22 23.06
N SER A 40 2.38 18.37 23.13
CA SER A 40 3.02 19.66 22.83
C SER A 40 3.26 20.39 24.15
N ASN A 41 4.35 20.07 24.82
CA ASN A 41 4.91 20.95 25.85
C ASN A 41 6.43 20.80 25.84
N SER A 42 7.10 21.73 25.16
CA SER A 42 8.50 22.04 25.39
C SER A 42 8.71 23.51 25.04
N ASN A 43 8.57 24.34 26.08
CA ASN A 43 9.18 25.66 26.13
C ASN A 43 10.70 25.47 26.11
N SER A 44 11.36 25.96 25.06
CA SER A 44 12.77 26.32 25.11
C SER A 44 13.00 27.61 24.35
N ASN A 45 13.09 28.70 25.10
CA ASN A 45 13.67 29.96 24.65
C ASN A 45 15.12 29.71 24.24
N ILE A 46 15.43 29.84 22.95
CA ILE A 46 16.80 30.02 22.47
C ILE A 46 16.82 31.24 21.55
N ASN A 47 17.38 32.33 22.08
CA ASN A 47 17.80 33.48 21.30
C ASN A 47 18.96 33.06 20.40
N THR A 48 18.74 33.11 19.09
CA THR A 48 19.85 33.19 18.12
C THR A 48 19.49 34.15 17.00
N THR A 49 19.90 35.40 17.21
CA THR A 49 20.07 36.42 16.16
C THR A 49 21.25 36.00 15.29
N SER A 50 21.02 35.53 14.06
CA SER A 50 21.95 35.69 12.93
C SER A 50 21.41 35.18 11.60
N ASN A 51 21.56 36.02 10.58
CA ASN A 51 21.67 35.72 9.14
C ASN A 51 20.39 35.37 8.34
N ASN A 52 19.53 36.38 8.17
CA ASN A 52 18.37 36.37 7.27
C ASN A 52 18.67 36.59 5.76
N LYS A 53 19.92 36.46 5.30
CA LYS A 53 20.27 36.74 3.88
C LYS A 53 20.40 35.51 2.95
N ASN A 54 20.47 34.29 3.47
CA ASN A 54 20.68 33.09 2.63
C ASN A 54 19.45 32.18 2.43
N LYS A 55 18.30 32.46 3.05
CA LYS A 55 17.09 31.60 2.91
C LYS A 55 16.39 31.71 1.55
N ASN A 56 16.62 32.79 0.79
CA ASN A 56 15.89 33.05 -0.45
C ASN A 56 16.50 32.42 -1.71
N LEU A 57 17.72 31.87 -1.68
CA LEU A 57 18.31 31.17 -2.83
C LEU A 57 18.12 29.64 -2.81
N ALA A 58 17.84 29.05 -1.64
CA ALA A 58 17.70 27.60 -1.54
C ALA A 58 16.37 27.10 -2.14
N GLN A 59 15.32 27.93 -2.19
CA GLN A 59 13.94 27.51 -2.48
C GLN A 59 13.66 27.03 -3.91
N ASN A 60 14.54 27.28 -4.89
CA ASN A 60 14.28 26.96 -6.31
C ASN A 60 14.93 25.68 -6.84
N SER A 61 15.72 24.95 -6.03
CA SER A 61 16.23 23.64 -6.45
C SER A 61 15.21 22.55 -6.12
N SER A 62 14.90 21.70 -7.11
CA SER A 62 14.07 20.52 -6.88
C SER A 62 14.69 19.65 -5.77
N PRO A 63 13.88 19.02 -4.90
CA PRO A 63 14.39 18.22 -3.79
C PRO A 63 15.36 17.12 -4.25
N LEU A 64 15.11 16.55 -5.43
CA LEU A 64 16.04 15.62 -6.10
C LEU A 64 17.39 16.26 -6.46
N ALA A 65 17.39 17.49 -6.98
CA ALA A 65 18.61 18.20 -7.29
C ALA A 65 19.40 18.62 -6.04
N ARG A 66 18.76 18.73 -4.86
CA ARG A 66 19.47 18.94 -3.59
C ARG A 66 20.14 17.66 -3.10
N LEU A 67 19.42 16.53 -3.15
CA LEU A 67 19.96 15.22 -2.78
C LEU A 67 21.15 14.82 -3.67
N LEU A 68 21.08 15.07 -4.97
CA LEU A 68 22.14 14.73 -5.92
C LEU A 68 23.39 15.63 -5.81
N LYS A 69 23.32 16.77 -5.12
CA LYS A 69 24.41 17.77 -5.06
C LYS A 69 25.28 17.67 -3.81
N SER A 70 24.82 17.03 -2.73
CA SER A 70 25.58 16.94 -1.48
C SER A 70 25.52 15.53 -0.90
N PRO A 71 26.66 14.86 -0.69
CA PRO A 71 26.71 13.60 0.06
C PRO A 71 26.03 13.72 1.43
N SER A 72 26.18 14.87 2.11
CA SER A 72 25.53 15.12 3.41
C SER A 72 24.00 15.05 3.36
N ALA A 73 23.39 15.47 2.24
CA ALA A 73 21.94 15.44 2.10
C ALA A 73 21.41 14.02 1.89
N ILE A 74 22.24 13.14 1.30
CA ILE A 74 21.94 11.71 1.18
C ILE A 74 22.06 11.07 2.56
N ASP A 75 23.11 11.39 3.32
CA ASP A 75 23.29 10.88 4.69
C ASP A 75 22.13 11.29 5.61
N ASP A 76 21.75 12.58 5.60
CA ASP A 76 20.59 13.10 6.36
C ASP A 76 19.29 12.36 6.00
N PHE A 77 19.07 12.10 4.70
CA PHE A 77 17.91 11.37 4.22
C PHE A 77 17.92 9.90 4.67
N VAL A 78 19.07 9.22 4.57
CA VAL A 78 19.23 7.82 4.98
C VAL A 78 19.06 7.67 6.47
N GLU A 79 19.60 8.60 7.27
CA GLU A 79 19.44 8.60 8.73
C GLU A 79 17.96 8.79 9.10
N HIS A 80 17.27 9.72 8.43
CA HIS A 80 15.84 9.94 8.67
C HIS A 80 15.00 8.74 8.23
N LEU A 81 15.31 8.14 7.07
CA LEU A 81 14.66 6.92 6.62
C LEU A 81 14.89 5.76 7.61
N ASN A 82 16.10 5.63 8.16
CA ASN A 82 16.41 4.65 9.19
C ASN A 82 15.53 4.86 10.43
N ARG A 83 15.36 6.11 10.89
CA ARG A 83 14.43 6.43 12.00
C ARG A 83 12.99 6.02 11.68
N VAL A 84 12.53 6.22 10.43
CA VAL A 84 11.19 5.83 10.00
C VAL A 84 11.01 4.31 10.09
N ILE A 85 11.93 3.53 9.50
CA ILE A 85 11.76 2.08 9.38
C ILE A 85 12.04 1.31 10.68
N GLN A 86 12.59 1.94 11.71
CA GLN A 86 12.82 1.33 13.03
C GLN A 86 11.52 0.87 13.70
N THR A 87 10.39 1.52 13.37
CA THR A 87 9.08 1.10 13.86
C THR A 87 8.39 0.22 12.83
N ARG A 88 7.69 -0.83 13.27
CA ARG A 88 6.92 -1.71 12.38
C ARG A 88 5.91 -0.93 11.53
N ARG A 89 5.25 0.08 12.11
CA ARG A 89 4.33 0.98 11.43
C ARG A 89 5.03 1.79 10.32
N GLY A 90 6.22 2.32 10.61
CA GLY A 90 7.00 3.05 9.63
C GLY A 90 7.51 2.15 8.51
N THR A 91 7.97 0.94 8.82
CA THR A 91 8.32 -0.07 7.80
C THR A 91 7.14 -0.35 6.87
N ASP A 92 5.95 -0.63 7.42
CA ASP A 92 4.77 -0.94 6.60
C ASP A 92 4.35 0.24 5.73
N THR A 93 4.42 1.46 6.28
CA THR A 93 4.11 2.70 5.55
C THR A 93 5.08 2.93 4.38
N VAL A 94 6.37 2.71 4.58
CA VAL A 94 7.38 2.82 3.52
C VAL A 94 7.15 1.76 2.43
N LEU A 95 6.82 0.53 2.83
CA LEU A 95 6.50 -0.55 1.87
C LEU A 95 5.23 -0.22 1.09
N LEU A 96 4.17 0.28 1.75
CA LEU A 96 2.91 0.67 1.10
C LEU A 96 3.16 1.77 0.06
N PHE A 97 3.84 2.85 0.47
CA PHE A 97 4.15 3.97 -0.39
C PHE A 97 5.00 3.55 -1.58
N THR A 98 6.08 2.81 -1.33
CA THR A 98 6.97 2.33 -2.40
C THR A 98 6.22 1.41 -3.37
N THR A 99 5.37 0.51 -2.87
CA THR A 99 4.59 -0.41 -3.70
C THR A 99 3.68 0.38 -4.64
N TYR A 100 2.84 1.26 -4.10
CA TYR A 100 1.83 1.94 -4.92
C TYR A 100 2.40 3.03 -5.82
N ALA A 101 3.45 3.74 -5.38
CA ALA A 101 4.18 4.65 -6.24
C ALA A 101 4.83 3.91 -7.42
N ALA A 102 5.47 2.76 -7.15
CA ALA A 102 6.07 1.94 -8.20
C ALA A 102 5.00 1.34 -9.13
N ARG A 103 3.88 0.83 -8.61
CA ARG A 103 2.76 0.34 -9.44
C ARG A 103 2.20 1.43 -10.35
N LEU A 104 2.05 2.66 -9.84
CA LEU A 104 1.57 3.78 -10.64
C LEU A 104 2.54 4.12 -11.78
N ILE A 105 3.84 4.20 -11.49
CA ILE A 105 4.88 4.42 -12.50
C ILE A 105 4.87 3.28 -13.53
N GLY A 106 4.82 2.03 -13.07
CA GLY A 106 4.77 0.85 -13.92
C GLY A 106 3.55 0.82 -14.84
N ALA A 107 2.37 1.21 -14.32
CA ALA A 107 1.13 1.31 -15.09
C ALA A 107 1.20 2.40 -16.16
N ILE A 108 1.75 3.58 -15.82
CA ILE A 108 1.96 4.67 -16.78
C ILE A 108 2.93 4.25 -17.88
N LEU A 109 4.06 3.61 -17.52
CA LEU A 109 5.03 3.09 -18.49
C LEU A 109 4.42 2.04 -19.42
N ASN A 110 3.58 1.14 -18.90
CA ASN A 110 2.88 0.14 -19.71
C ASN A 110 1.93 0.80 -20.72
N ILE A 111 1.14 1.77 -20.27
CA ILE A 111 0.19 2.49 -21.12
C ILE A 111 0.93 3.26 -22.21
N LEU A 112 1.99 3.98 -21.83
CA LEU A 112 2.75 4.79 -22.77
C LEU A 112 3.49 3.90 -23.78
N GLY A 113 4.13 2.83 -23.32
CA GLY A 113 4.80 1.84 -24.18
C GLY A 113 3.85 1.18 -25.17
N ARG A 114 2.67 0.73 -24.71
CA ARG A 114 1.63 0.16 -25.61
C ARG A 114 1.07 1.18 -26.59
N THR A 115 0.91 2.44 -26.16
CA THR A 115 0.39 3.51 -27.02
C THR A 115 1.38 3.86 -28.12
N THR A 116 2.67 3.98 -27.78
CA THR A 116 3.74 4.18 -28.76
C THR A 116 3.82 3.02 -29.74
N LEU A 117 3.73 1.77 -29.24
CA LEU A 117 3.74 0.58 -30.10
C LEU A 117 2.57 0.56 -31.09
N ARG A 118 1.35 0.88 -30.63
CA ARG A 118 0.16 0.99 -31.48
C ARG A 118 0.29 2.10 -32.51
N HIS A 119 0.84 3.26 -32.12
CA HIS A 119 1.05 4.38 -33.04
C HIS A 119 2.06 4.03 -34.14
N SER A 120 3.16 3.37 -33.78
CA SER A 120 4.14 2.85 -34.74
C SER A 120 3.55 1.80 -35.68
N ALA A 121 2.77 0.85 -35.14
CA ALA A 121 2.09 -0.16 -35.95
C ALA A 121 1.12 0.47 -36.97
N ARG A 122 0.34 1.48 -36.54
CA ARG A 122 -0.56 2.21 -37.44
C ARG A 122 0.18 2.92 -38.57
N LYS A 123 1.34 3.54 -38.29
CA LYS A 123 2.17 4.16 -39.33
C LYS A 123 2.67 3.14 -40.35
N VAL A 124 3.08 1.96 -39.91
CA VAL A 124 3.51 0.88 -40.82
C VAL A 124 2.35 0.42 -41.69
N VAL A 125 1.16 0.23 -41.11
CA VAL A 125 -0.05 -0.13 -41.85
C VAL A 125 -0.44 0.96 -42.85
N GLU A 126 -0.37 2.23 -42.46
CA GLU A 126 -0.65 3.37 -43.36
C GLU A 126 0.36 3.44 -44.52
N MET A 127 1.65 3.21 -44.25
CA MET A 127 2.66 3.13 -45.30
C MET A 127 2.42 1.94 -46.23
N ALA A 128 1.96 0.80 -45.70
CA ALA A 128 1.60 -0.36 -46.51
C ALA A 128 0.43 -0.04 -47.46
N PHE A 129 -0.58 0.71 -47.02
CA PHE A 129 -1.69 1.14 -47.87
C PHE A 129 -1.31 2.18 -48.93
N LYS A 130 -0.17 2.86 -48.81
CA LYS A 130 0.35 3.78 -49.83
C LYS A 130 1.15 3.08 -50.94
N LEU A 131 1.43 1.79 -50.79
CA LEU A 131 2.14 1.01 -51.80
C LEU A 131 1.19 0.64 -52.97
N PRO A 132 1.72 0.49 -54.20
CA PRO A 132 0.92 0.02 -55.33
C PRO A 132 0.25 -1.34 -55.04
N PRO A 133 -0.97 -1.59 -55.54
CA PRO A 133 -1.76 -2.78 -55.22
C PRO A 133 -1.12 -4.11 -55.66
N SER A 134 -0.09 -4.07 -56.50
CA SER A 134 0.68 -5.24 -56.96
C SER A 134 1.92 -5.54 -56.11
N THR A 135 2.19 -4.78 -55.04
CA THR A 135 3.37 -4.97 -54.20
C THR A 135 3.06 -5.91 -53.03
N SER A 136 3.67 -7.10 -53.02
CA SER A 136 3.61 -8.01 -51.87
C SER A 136 4.48 -7.49 -50.71
N VAL A 137 3.88 -7.20 -49.57
CA VAL A 137 4.59 -6.81 -48.36
C VAL A 137 4.96 -8.05 -47.54
N VAL A 138 6.25 -8.37 -47.47
CA VAL A 138 6.76 -9.38 -46.54
C VAL A 138 6.96 -8.71 -45.18
N LEU A 139 6.06 -9.00 -44.24
CA LEU A 139 6.24 -8.60 -42.84
C LEU A 139 7.29 -9.50 -42.19
N SER A 140 8.57 -9.15 -42.35
CA SER A 140 9.60 -9.64 -41.44
C SER A 140 9.31 -9.10 -40.04
N THR A 141 9.68 -9.84 -38.98
CA THR A 141 9.42 -9.48 -37.58
C THR A 141 9.88 -8.04 -37.32
N ALA A 142 8.95 -7.10 -37.33
CA ALA A 142 9.27 -5.69 -37.19
C ALA A 142 9.76 -5.44 -35.77
N THR A 143 11.02 -5.03 -35.62
CA THR A 143 11.59 -4.67 -34.33
C THR A 143 10.77 -3.55 -33.71
N ALA A 144 10.17 -3.82 -32.55
CA ALA A 144 9.40 -2.82 -31.82
C ALA A 144 10.27 -1.57 -31.52
N PRO A 145 9.67 -0.36 -31.48
CA PRO A 145 10.41 0.87 -31.19
C PRO A 145 11.22 0.71 -29.88
N PRO A 146 12.52 1.04 -29.87
CA PRO A 146 13.40 0.72 -28.74
C PRO A 146 12.93 1.33 -27.43
N LEU A 147 12.38 2.55 -27.48
CA LEU A 147 11.81 3.22 -26.31
C LEU A 147 10.53 2.54 -25.79
N ALA A 148 9.68 2.04 -26.68
CA ALA A 148 8.48 1.30 -26.28
C ALA A 148 8.88 -0.04 -25.63
N THR A 149 9.85 -0.75 -26.21
CA THR A 149 10.41 -1.97 -25.63
C THR A 149 11.04 -1.72 -24.27
N LEU A 150 11.82 -0.65 -24.11
CA LEU A 150 12.41 -0.26 -22.83
C LEU A 150 11.34 0.05 -21.77
N ALA A 151 10.31 0.83 -22.13
CA ALA A 151 9.21 1.16 -21.21
C ALA A 151 8.43 -0.08 -20.76
N LEU A 152 8.17 -1.01 -21.68
CA LEU A 152 7.48 -2.26 -21.37
C LEU A 152 8.33 -3.20 -20.51
N ASN A 153 9.64 -3.31 -20.80
CA ASN A 153 10.56 -4.09 -19.99
C ASN A 153 10.70 -3.52 -18.58
N LEU A 154 10.84 -2.20 -18.46
CA LEU A 154 10.91 -1.53 -17.17
C LEU A 154 9.62 -1.70 -16.38
N SER A 155 8.46 -1.59 -17.04
CA SER A 155 7.16 -1.88 -16.42
C SER A 155 7.08 -3.32 -15.89
N LYS A 156 7.58 -4.31 -16.66
CA LYS A 156 7.65 -5.72 -16.23
C LYS A 156 8.56 -5.90 -14.99
N TYR A 157 9.73 -5.26 -14.96
CA TYR A 157 10.62 -5.32 -13.81
C TYR A 157 10.01 -4.66 -12.57
N ILE A 158 9.36 -3.51 -12.75
CA ILE A 158 8.62 -2.82 -11.70
C ILE A 158 7.51 -3.72 -11.17
N GLN A 159 6.77 -4.41 -12.04
CA GLN A 159 5.72 -5.33 -11.62
C GLN A 159 6.29 -6.45 -10.72
N GLY A 160 7.37 -7.11 -11.15
CA GLY A 160 8.04 -8.13 -10.34
C GLY A 160 8.51 -7.62 -8.98
N PHE A 161 9.07 -6.41 -8.94
CA PHE A 161 9.46 -5.73 -7.70
C PHE A 161 8.26 -5.45 -6.80
N THR A 162 7.15 -4.92 -7.34
CA THR A 162 5.94 -4.62 -6.56
C THR A 162 5.26 -5.88 -6.05
N ASN A 163 5.34 -6.99 -6.77
CA ASN A 163 4.83 -8.28 -6.32
C ASN A 163 5.63 -8.79 -5.12
N MET A 164 6.96 -8.69 -5.17
CA MET A 164 7.83 -9.01 -4.03
C MET A 164 7.51 -8.13 -2.81
N LEU A 165 7.29 -6.82 -2.98
CA LEU A 165 6.88 -5.94 -1.89
C LEU A 165 5.50 -6.31 -1.33
N GLY A 166 4.55 -6.71 -2.20
CA GLY A 166 3.23 -7.20 -1.79
C GLY A 166 3.33 -8.48 -0.94
N GLU A 167 4.22 -9.41 -1.30
CA GLU A 167 4.50 -10.59 -0.47
C GLU A 167 5.06 -10.20 0.90
N TRP A 168 6.03 -9.26 0.95
CA TRP A 168 6.56 -8.75 2.21
C TRP A 168 5.44 -8.16 3.08
N ARG A 169 4.60 -7.30 2.49
CA ARG A 169 3.47 -6.69 3.20
C ARG A 169 2.51 -7.74 3.75
N THR A 170 2.23 -8.80 2.98
CA THR A 170 1.41 -9.93 3.43
C THR A 170 2.02 -10.61 4.66
N MET A 171 3.33 -10.88 4.64
CA MET A 171 4.03 -11.43 5.81
C MET A 171 3.97 -10.50 7.03
N ASN A 172 4.13 -9.19 6.83
CA ASN A 172 4.00 -8.20 7.91
C ASN A 172 2.58 -8.16 8.50
N ARG A 173 1.56 -8.42 7.70
CA ARG A 173 0.15 -8.48 8.13
C ARG A 173 -0.19 -9.75 8.89
N MET A 174 0.52 -10.87 8.71
CA MET A 174 0.32 -12.07 9.54
C MET A 174 0.50 -11.78 11.04
N TRP A 175 1.46 -10.92 11.37
CA TRP A 175 1.65 -10.44 12.75
C TRP A 175 0.50 -9.53 13.25
N GLY A 176 -0.43 -9.16 12.38
CA GLY A 176 -1.69 -8.48 12.71
C GLY A 176 -2.62 -9.32 13.58
N ILE A 177 -2.48 -10.65 13.59
CA ILE A 177 -3.22 -11.55 14.50
C ILE A 177 -2.96 -11.17 15.97
N ILE A 178 -1.71 -10.80 16.30
CA ILE A 178 -1.35 -10.33 17.64
C ILE A 178 -2.07 -9.02 17.96
N GLY A 179 -2.10 -8.08 17.00
CA GLY A 179 -2.84 -6.82 17.13
C GLY A 179 -4.33 -7.07 17.38
N THR A 180 -4.96 -7.95 16.60
CA THR A 180 -6.36 -8.33 16.77
C THR A 180 -6.63 -8.97 18.14
N TYR A 181 -5.72 -9.81 18.65
CA TYR A 181 -5.83 -10.36 19.99
C TYR A 181 -5.75 -9.27 21.08
N LEU A 182 -4.84 -8.31 20.94
CA LEU A 182 -4.71 -7.20 21.88
C LEU A 182 -5.94 -6.29 21.85
N GLU A 183 -6.51 -6.01 20.67
CA GLU A 183 -7.78 -5.28 20.52
C GLU A 183 -8.95 -6.02 21.20
N ALA A 184 -9.02 -7.34 21.02
CA ALA A 184 -10.04 -8.17 21.67
C ALA A 184 -9.90 -8.16 23.19
N LYS A 185 -8.67 -8.36 23.70
CA LYS A 185 -8.36 -8.27 25.13
C LYS A 185 -8.73 -6.90 25.69
N ASP A 186 -8.40 -5.83 24.98
CA ASP A 186 -8.71 -4.46 25.36
C ASP A 186 -10.21 -4.23 25.52
N LEU A 187 -11.00 -4.67 24.53
CA LEU A 187 -12.45 -4.59 24.59
C LEU A 187 -13.02 -5.37 25.77
N ILE A 188 -12.54 -6.59 26.01
CA ILE A 188 -12.97 -7.42 27.15
C ILE A 188 -12.66 -6.73 28.49
N LEU A 189 -11.47 -6.15 28.64
CA LEU A 189 -11.09 -5.44 29.88
C LEU A 189 -11.92 -4.19 30.11
N ARG A 190 -12.27 -3.43 29.05
CA ARG A 190 -13.20 -2.30 29.16
C ARG A 190 -14.59 -2.73 29.58
N LEU A 191 -15.11 -3.81 29.00
CA LEU A 191 -16.43 -4.34 29.35
C LEU A 191 -16.48 -4.88 30.79
N ARG A 192 -15.35 -5.37 31.31
CA ARG A 192 -15.21 -5.80 32.71
C ARG A 192 -14.94 -4.66 33.68
N GLY A 193 -14.76 -3.42 33.21
CA GLY A 193 -14.39 -2.28 34.06
C GLY A 193 -13.00 -2.42 34.69
N GLN A 194 -12.13 -3.23 34.09
CA GLN A 194 -10.78 -3.56 34.58
C GLN A 194 -9.69 -2.81 33.82
N LYS A 195 -10.03 -2.08 32.76
CA LYS A 195 -9.06 -1.27 32.02
C LYS A 195 -8.77 0.03 32.76
N LEU A 196 -7.49 0.27 33.01
CA LEU A 196 -6.96 1.52 33.55
C LEU A 196 -6.20 2.26 32.45
N ASP A 197 -6.33 3.58 32.41
CA ASP A 197 -5.50 4.46 31.58
C ASP A 197 -4.09 4.61 32.18
N ALA A 198 -3.17 5.25 31.44
CA ALA A 198 -1.80 5.51 31.88
C ALA A 198 -1.72 6.29 33.21
N ASN A 199 -2.77 7.04 33.55
CA ASN A 199 -2.89 7.81 34.78
C ASN A 199 -3.55 7.02 35.93
N GLY A 200 -3.86 5.73 35.72
CA GLY A 200 -4.51 4.87 36.72
C GLY A 200 -6.03 5.08 36.84
N GLU A 201 -6.65 5.86 35.95
CA GLU A 201 -8.09 6.08 35.93
C GLU A 201 -8.82 4.98 35.17
N LYS A 202 -10.04 4.62 35.61
CA LYS A 202 -10.84 3.60 34.92
C LYS A 202 -11.37 4.13 33.60
N VAL A 203 -11.07 3.41 32.52
CA VAL A 203 -11.60 3.73 31.19
C VAL A 203 -13.09 3.42 31.18
N PRO A 204 -13.97 4.38 30.83
CA PRO A 204 -15.40 4.13 30.78
C PRO A 204 -15.72 3.06 29.73
N ALA A 205 -16.67 2.18 30.07
CA ALA A 205 -17.12 1.15 29.14
C ALA A 205 -17.77 1.80 27.90
N PRO A 206 -17.46 1.31 26.68
CA PRO A 206 -18.07 1.82 25.47
C PRO A 206 -19.58 1.58 25.46
N ASN A 207 -20.33 2.50 24.83
CA ASN A 207 -21.76 2.33 24.59
C ASN A 207 -22.04 1.04 23.79
N ARG A 208 -23.21 0.42 23.97
CA ARG A 208 -23.59 -0.85 23.28
C ARG A 208 -23.36 -0.82 21.76
N VAL A 209 -23.65 0.32 21.13
CA VAL A 209 -23.42 0.51 19.69
C VAL A 209 -21.92 0.48 19.36
N ASN A 210 -21.08 1.15 20.16
CA ASN A 210 -19.64 1.15 19.97
C ASN A 210 -19.04 -0.24 20.26
N THR A 211 -19.55 -0.95 21.27
CA THR A 211 -19.19 -2.35 21.53
C THR A 211 -19.49 -3.23 20.32
N ALA A 212 -20.66 -3.06 19.68
CA ALA A 212 -21.01 -3.80 18.47
C ALA A 212 -20.06 -3.48 17.31
N PHE A 213 -19.77 -2.19 17.05
CA PHE A 213 -18.78 -1.76 16.05
C PHE A 213 -17.42 -2.44 16.28
N MET A 214 -16.86 -2.30 17.48
CA MET A 214 -15.55 -2.88 17.83
C MET A 214 -15.54 -4.40 17.68
N THR A 215 -16.61 -5.08 18.13
CA THR A 215 -16.70 -6.55 18.03
C THR A 215 -16.70 -7.01 16.58
N VAL A 216 -17.49 -6.36 15.71
CA VAL A 216 -17.53 -6.71 14.28
C VAL A 216 -16.19 -6.39 13.62
N GLN A 217 -15.55 -5.26 13.95
CA GLN A 217 -14.22 -4.92 13.44
C GLN A 217 -13.16 -5.97 13.81
N ILE A 218 -13.14 -6.43 15.06
CA ILE A 218 -12.24 -7.49 15.53
C ILE A 218 -12.46 -8.79 14.75
N ILE A 219 -13.72 -9.20 14.54
CA ILE A 219 -14.04 -10.40 13.76
C ILE A 219 -13.58 -10.24 12.31
N CYS A 220 -13.84 -9.09 11.68
CA CYS A 220 -13.38 -8.79 10.33
C CYS A 220 -11.85 -8.87 10.22
N ASN A 221 -11.12 -8.25 11.15
CA ASN A 221 -9.65 -8.30 11.20
C ASN A 221 -9.12 -9.72 11.41
N LEU A 222 -9.77 -10.52 12.26
CA LEU A 222 -9.40 -11.91 12.48
C LEU A 222 -9.53 -12.73 11.19
N VAL A 223 -10.69 -12.62 10.51
CA VAL A 223 -10.93 -13.33 9.25
C VAL A 223 -9.97 -12.86 8.17
N TYR A 224 -9.71 -11.56 8.09
CA TYR A 224 -8.75 -11.00 7.14
C TYR A 224 -7.33 -11.52 7.36
N ASN A 225 -6.78 -11.36 8.58
CA ASN A 225 -5.40 -11.73 8.88
C ASN A 225 -5.17 -13.25 8.77
N VAL A 226 -6.10 -14.07 9.26
CA VAL A 226 -5.98 -15.53 9.18
C VAL A 226 -6.19 -16.01 7.74
N GLY A 227 -7.20 -15.48 7.05
CA GLY A 227 -7.54 -15.92 5.70
C GLY A 227 -6.46 -15.56 4.67
N GLU A 228 -5.92 -14.34 4.75
CA GLU A 228 -4.82 -13.90 3.90
C GLU A 228 -3.54 -14.69 4.19
N GLY A 229 -3.19 -14.85 5.47
CA GLY A 229 -2.01 -15.63 5.89
C GLY A 229 -2.09 -17.10 5.46
N ALA A 230 -3.23 -17.75 5.64
CA ALA A 230 -3.43 -19.13 5.19
C ALA A 230 -3.42 -19.26 3.66
N CYS A 231 -3.96 -18.28 2.93
CA CYS A 231 -3.86 -18.25 1.47
C CYS A 231 -2.39 -18.17 1.03
N TRP A 232 -1.63 -17.24 1.61
CA TRP A 232 -0.21 -17.05 1.30
C TRP A 232 0.62 -18.30 1.63
N LEU A 233 0.44 -18.90 2.82
CA LEU A 233 1.12 -20.13 3.21
C LEU A 233 0.82 -21.30 2.25
N THR A 234 -0.42 -21.40 1.77
CA THR A 234 -0.81 -22.43 0.80
C THR A 234 -0.11 -22.20 -0.54
N CYS A 235 -0.01 -20.96 -1.01
CA CYS A 235 0.74 -20.61 -2.23
C CYS A 235 2.23 -20.96 -2.14
N LYS A 236 2.80 -21.00 -0.93
CA LYS A 236 4.19 -21.43 -0.69
C LYS A 236 4.33 -22.94 -0.43
N GLY A 237 3.25 -23.71 -0.48
CA GLY A 237 3.26 -25.16 -0.23
C GLY A 237 3.40 -25.54 1.24
N ALA A 238 3.17 -24.61 2.17
CA ALA A 238 3.28 -24.87 3.61
C ALA A 238 2.00 -25.50 4.21
N THR A 239 0.92 -25.64 3.43
CA THR A 239 -0.33 -26.25 3.87
C THR A 239 -0.83 -27.28 2.85
N ASN A 240 -1.69 -28.19 3.29
CA ASN A 240 -2.37 -29.18 2.44
C ASN A 240 -3.71 -28.67 1.88
N LEU A 241 -3.97 -27.36 1.92
CA LEU A 241 -5.23 -26.82 1.41
C LEU A 241 -5.24 -26.86 -0.12
N SER A 242 -6.39 -27.22 -0.71
CA SER A 242 -6.53 -27.18 -2.16
C SER A 242 -6.39 -25.74 -2.68
N PRO A 243 -5.82 -25.50 -3.88
CA PRO A 243 -5.71 -24.15 -4.46
C PRO A 243 -7.06 -23.43 -4.55
N LYS A 244 -8.14 -24.18 -4.82
CA LYS A 244 -9.52 -23.64 -4.86
C LYS A 244 -9.99 -23.16 -3.49
N THR A 245 -9.68 -23.91 -2.43
CA THR A 245 -10.00 -23.52 -1.05
C THR A 245 -9.20 -22.29 -0.64
N SER A 246 -7.91 -22.26 -0.98
CA SER A 246 -7.03 -21.12 -0.72
C SER A 246 -7.53 -19.84 -1.38
N ALA A 247 -7.91 -19.90 -2.66
CA ALA A 247 -8.45 -18.75 -3.39
C ALA A 247 -9.74 -18.21 -2.75
N LYS A 248 -10.67 -19.11 -2.37
CA LYS A 248 -11.89 -18.72 -1.63
C LYS A 248 -11.57 -18.04 -0.30
N LEU A 249 -10.56 -18.52 0.40
CA LEU A 249 -10.13 -17.96 1.68
C LEU A 249 -9.53 -16.55 1.51
N GLY A 250 -8.73 -16.34 0.45
CA GLY A 250 -8.23 -15.02 0.08
C GLY A 250 -9.35 -14.03 -0.25
N ILE A 251 -10.35 -14.45 -1.03
CA ILE A 251 -11.53 -13.61 -1.35
C ILE A 251 -12.36 -13.31 -0.09
N MET A 252 -12.55 -14.29 0.80
CA MET A 252 -13.24 -14.08 2.07
C MET A 252 -12.48 -13.07 2.95
N ALA A 253 -11.16 -13.18 3.02
CA ALA A 253 -10.32 -12.22 3.74
C ALA A 253 -10.50 -10.80 3.17
N ALA A 254 -10.43 -10.64 1.84
CA ALA A 254 -10.64 -9.35 1.18
C ALA A 254 -12.05 -8.78 1.42
N ARG A 255 -13.09 -9.63 1.45
CA ARG A 255 -14.47 -9.23 1.80
C ARG A 255 -14.58 -8.78 3.25
N SER A 256 -13.94 -9.47 4.18
CA SER A 256 -13.91 -9.07 5.59
C SER A 256 -13.19 -7.74 5.78
N TRP A 257 -12.11 -7.51 5.04
CA TRP A 257 -11.44 -6.20 4.97
C TRP A 257 -12.35 -5.11 4.42
N CYS A 258 -13.05 -5.37 3.30
CA CYS A 258 -14.03 -4.44 2.74
C CYS A 258 -15.15 -4.10 3.74
N ALA A 259 -15.66 -5.10 4.47
CA ALA A 259 -16.66 -4.90 5.50
C ALA A 259 -16.11 -4.03 6.65
N TRP A 260 -14.85 -4.22 7.05
CA TRP A 260 -14.18 -3.39 8.04
C TRP A 260 -14.10 -1.92 7.60
N VAL A 261 -13.68 -1.66 6.35
CA VAL A 261 -13.58 -0.30 5.79
C VAL A 261 -14.95 0.38 5.73
N ALA A 262 -15.97 -0.33 5.26
CA ALA A 262 -17.34 0.18 5.23
C ALA A 262 -17.83 0.52 6.65
N LEU A 263 -17.54 -0.34 7.61
CA LEU A 263 -17.92 -0.16 9.01
C LEU A 263 -17.21 1.04 9.63
N GLU A 264 -15.95 1.29 9.28
CA GLU A 264 -15.19 2.45 9.73
C GLU A 264 -15.76 3.77 9.18
N LEU A 265 -16.16 3.81 7.91
CA LEU A 265 -16.86 4.96 7.35
C LEU A 265 -18.21 5.21 8.03
N VAL A 266 -18.96 4.15 8.33
CA VAL A 266 -20.22 4.25 9.10
C VAL A 266 -19.96 4.76 10.51
N ARG A 267 -18.90 4.27 11.19
CA ARG A 267 -18.47 4.74 12.51
C ARG A 267 -18.22 6.25 12.49
N LEU A 268 -17.48 6.76 11.50
CA LEU A 268 -17.18 8.19 11.33
C LEU A 268 -18.43 9.03 11.05
N LEU A 269 -19.39 8.50 10.28
CA LEU A 269 -20.67 9.18 10.04
C LEU A 269 -21.53 9.23 11.30
N VAL A 270 -21.59 8.14 12.07
CA VAL A 270 -22.32 8.07 13.35
C VAL A 270 -21.68 8.99 14.38
N GLU A 271 -20.35 9.05 14.44
CA GLU A 271 -19.62 9.97 15.31
C GLU A 271 -19.98 11.43 15.00
N ARG A 272 -19.99 11.81 13.72
CA ARG A 272 -20.40 13.15 13.29
C ARG A 272 -21.87 13.44 13.60
N ALA A 273 -22.77 12.46 13.41
CA ALA A 273 -24.21 12.64 13.63
C ALA A 273 -24.57 12.77 15.12
N ARG A 274 -23.80 12.14 16.01
CA ARG A 274 -24.02 12.17 17.46
C ARG A 274 -23.21 13.25 18.17
N ARG A 275 -22.41 14.03 17.45
CA ARG A 275 -21.59 15.07 18.06
C ARG A 275 -22.47 16.22 18.51
N THR A 276 -22.27 16.61 19.77
CA THR A 276 -22.74 17.88 20.31
C THR A 276 -21.63 18.91 20.13
N THR A 277 -21.94 20.06 19.52
CA THR A 277 -20.99 21.15 19.31
C THR A 277 -20.47 21.68 20.65
N SER A 278 -19.15 21.70 20.82
CA SER A 278 -18.48 22.41 21.90
C SER A 278 -18.65 23.92 21.69
N GLY A 279 -18.87 24.68 22.76
CA GLY A 279 -18.92 26.15 22.68
C GLY A 279 -17.57 26.79 22.37
N ASP A 280 -16.47 26.03 22.41
CA ASP A 280 -15.13 26.48 22.09
C ASP A 280 -14.80 26.25 20.59
N VAL A 281 -14.49 27.34 19.90
CA VAL A 281 -14.20 27.37 18.46
C VAL A 281 -12.93 26.60 18.14
N ALA A 282 -11.92 26.64 19.01
CA ALA A 282 -10.63 25.98 18.75
C ALA A 282 -10.77 24.45 18.78
N THR A 283 -11.45 23.90 19.79
CA THR A 283 -11.72 22.45 19.86
C THR A 283 -12.62 21.97 18.73
N GLU A 284 -13.57 22.79 18.26
CA GLU A 284 -14.41 22.45 17.11
C GLU A 284 -13.63 22.40 15.80
N GLU A 285 -12.73 23.35 15.58
CA GLU A 285 -11.90 23.37 14.38
C GLU A 285 -10.92 22.18 14.36
N GLU A 286 -10.27 21.90 15.49
CA GLU A 286 -9.38 20.75 15.64
C GLU A 286 -10.11 19.43 15.38
N TRP A 287 -11.28 19.22 16.01
CA TRP A 287 -12.06 18.01 15.77
C TRP A 287 -12.49 17.89 14.31
N LYS A 288 -12.94 18.98 13.69
CA LYS A 288 -13.36 18.97 12.27
C LYS A 288 -12.21 18.60 11.36
N ASN A 289 -11.00 19.08 11.65
CA ASN A 289 -9.80 18.75 10.89
C ASN A 289 -9.41 17.28 11.07
N ASN A 290 -9.47 16.75 12.30
CA ASN A 290 -9.19 15.35 12.59
C ASN A 290 -10.22 14.41 11.93
N TRP A 291 -11.51 14.70 12.06
CA TRP A 291 -12.58 13.93 11.44
C TRP A 291 -12.44 13.92 9.91
N LYS A 292 -12.14 15.07 9.30
CA LYS A 292 -11.87 15.15 7.85
C LYS A 292 -10.66 14.31 7.46
N ALA A 293 -9.59 14.35 8.25
CA ALA A 293 -8.39 13.57 7.98
C ALA A 293 -8.67 12.06 8.05
N GLU A 294 -9.45 11.61 9.04
CA GLU A 294 -9.87 10.21 9.16
C GLU A 294 -10.76 9.76 7.98
N VAL A 295 -11.75 10.57 7.60
CA VAL A 295 -12.61 10.27 6.45
C VAL A 295 -11.80 10.24 5.15
N LEU A 296 -10.96 11.24 4.90
CA LEU A 296 -10.14 11.31 3.68
C LEU A 296 -9.03 10.25 3.65
N GLY A 297 -8.59 9.77 4.80
CA GLY A 297 -7.66 8.65 4.92
C GLY A 297 -8.33 7.31 4.68
N THR A 298 -9.61 7.16 5.06
CA THR A 298 -10.36 5.89 4.97
C THR A 298 -11.06 5.73 3.63
N LEU A 299 -11.63 6.81 3.09
CA LEU A 299 -12.48 6.80 1.88
C LEU A 299 -11.82 6.13 0.66
N PRO A 300 -10.52 6.36 0.34
CA PRO A 300 -9.88 5.71 -0.79
C PRO A 300 -9.84 4.18 -0.68
N TRP A 301 -9.83 3.64 0.54
CA TRP A 301 -9.81 2.20 0.77
C TRP A 301 -11.15 1.53 0.43
N MET A 302 -12.25 2.27 0.34
CA MET A 302 -13.55 1.68 0.01
C MET A 302 -13.58 1.08 -1.41
N PRO A 303 -13.35 1.87 -2.49
CA PRO A 303 -13.31 1.29 -3.84
C PRO A 303 -12.17 0.27 -4.02
N LEU A 304 -11.04 0.43 -3.31
CA LEU A 304 -9.93 -0.52 -3.35
C LEU A 304 -10.29 -1.87 -2.73
N SER A 305 -10.86 -1.87 -1.53
CA SER A 305 -11.28 -3.10 -0.85
C SER A 305 -12.44 -3.78 -1.57
N ALA A 306 -13.36 -3.01 -2.17
CA ALA A 306 -14.38 -3.55 -3.05
C ALA A 306 -13.76 -4.21 -4.29
N HIS A 307 -12.77 -3.57 -4.93
CA HIS A 307 -12.02 -4.15 -6.04
C HIS A 307 -11.37 -5.48 -5.64
N TRP A 308 -10.74 -5.56 -4.47
CA TRP A 308 -10.10 -6.80 -4.01
C TRP A 308 -11.06 -7.90 -3.56
N SER A 309 -12.33 -7.56 -3.34
CA SER A 309 -13.36 -8.49 -2.86
C SER A 309 -13.96 -9.40 -3.97
N THR A 310 -13.57 -9.16 -5.22
CA THR A 310 -14.01 -9.91 -6.41
C THR A 310 -12.82 -10.62 -7.07
N GLU A 311 -13.09 -11.73 -7.77
CA GLU A 311 -12.04 -12.54 -8.39
C GLU A 311 -11.39 -11.83 -9.59
N GLU A 312 -12.17 -11.06 -10.35
CA GLU A 312 -11.69 -10.36 -11.55
C GLU A 312 -11.24 -8.92 -11.29
N GLY A 313 -11.53 -8.40 -10.09
CA GLY A 313 -11.38 -6.98 -9.78
C GLY A 313 -12.45 -6.10 -10.44
N LEU A 314 -12.70 -4.93 -9.87
CA LEU A 314 -13.72 -3.98 -10.37
C LEU A 314 -13.15 -2.84 -11.23
N MET A 315 -11.83 -2.70 -11.31
CA MET A 315 -11.18 -1.50 -11.86
C MET A 315 -9.79 -1.82 -12.41
N PRO A 316 -9.33 -1.08 -13.43
CA PRO A 316 -8.03 -1.32 -14.03
C PRO A 316 -6.90 -0.96 -13.06
N GLU A 317 -5.75 -1.61 -13.24
CA GLU A 317 -4.55 -1.43 -12.42
C GLU A 317 -4.14 0.03 -12.22
N LEU A 318 -4.25 0.87 -13.26
CA LEU A 318 -3.93 2.29 -13.15
C LEU A 318 -4.79 2.99 -12.08
N MET A 319 -6.08 2.68 -12.02
CA MET A 319 -6.98 3.25 -11.03
C MET A 319 -6.65 2.72 -9.63
N VAL A 320 -6.33 1.44 -9.50
CA VAL A 320 -5.91 0.84 -8.22
C VAL A 320 -4.68 1.57 -7.70
N ALA A 321 -3.64 1.67 -8.53
CA ALA A 321 -2.42 2.35 -8.19
C ALA A 321 -2.62 3.84 -7.87
N ALA A 322 -3.44 4.56 -8.65
CA ALA A 322 -3.70 5.97 -8.44
C ALA A 322 -4.46 6.23 -7.13
N ILE A 323 -5.53 5.47 -6.86
CA ILE A 323 -6.34 5.63 -5.65
C ILE A 323 -5.51 5.27 -4.41
N ALA A 324 -4.73 4.19 -4.45
CA ALA A 324 -3.94 3.72 -3.32
C ALA A 324 -2.68 4.58 -3.04
N THR A 325 -2.13 5.25 -4.06
CA THR A 325 -0.98 6.15 -3.89
C THR A 325 -1.33 7.34 -2.99
N TRP A 326 -2.58 7.83 -3.03
CA TRP A 326 -3.01 8.96 -2.20
C TRP A 326 -2.91 8.70 -0.68
N PRO A 327 -3.61 7.70 -0.09
CA PRO A 327 -3.49 7.41 1.33
C PRO A 327 -2.06 7.00 1.70
N ALA A 328 -1.36 6.24 0.85
CA ALA A 328 0.02 5.84 1.10
C ALA A 328 0.97 7.06 1.20
N THR A 329 0.79 8.06 0.34
CA THR A 329 1.57 9.31 0.39
C THR A 329 1.27 10.11 1.66
N ASN A 330 0.00 10.20 2.06
CA ASN A 330 -0.38 10.93 3.28
C ASN A 330 0.17 10.26 4.54
N MET A 331 0.12 8.93 4.59
CA MET A 331 0.74 8.15 5.66
C MET A 331 2.25 8.35 5.71
N MET A 332 2.94 8.27 4.57
CA MET A 332 4.38 8.49 4.50
C MET A 332 4.75 9.90 4.96
N LYS A 333 4.02 10.93 4.53
CA LYS A 333 4.21 12.31 4.99
C LYS A 333 4.01 12.45 6.50
N SER A 334 2.99 11.79 7.04
CA SER A 334 2.69 11.82 8.48
C SER A 334 3.82 11.19 9.29
N VAL A 335 4.26 9.99 8.94
CA VAL A 335 5.34 9.29 9.64
C VAL A 335 6.66 10.05 9.48
N TRP A 336 6.97 10.53 8.27
CA TRP A 336 8.18 11.30 8.00
C TRP A 336 8.27 12.57 8.87
N ARG A 337 7.15 13.26 9.11
CA ARG A 337 7.11 14.45 9.97
C ARG A 337 7.23 14.11 11.46
N GLN A 338 6.73 12.95 11.87
CA GLN A 338 6.77 12.52 13.28
C GLN A 338 8.17 12.06 13.71
N THR A 339 9.03 11.68 12.75
CA THR A 339 10.39 11.17 12.99
C THR A 339 11.50 12.16 12.60
N ALA A 340 11.13 13.39 12.21
CA ALA A 340 12.02 14.48 11.85
C ALA A 340 12.46 15.26 13.09
#